data_AF-A0A419XAR7-F1
#
_entry.id   AF-A0A419XAR7-F1
#
_cell.length_a   1.000
_cell.length_b   1.000
_cell.length_c   1.000
_cell.angle_alpha   90.00
_cell.angle_beta   90.00
_cell.angle_gamma   90.00
#
_symmetry.space_group_name_H-M   'P 1'
#
loop_
_entity.id
_entity.type
_entity.pdbx_description
1 polymer ?
#
loop_
_entity_poly.entity_id
_entity_poly.type
_entity_poly.pdbx_seq_one_letter_code
_entity_poly.pdbx_strand_id
1 'polypeptide(L)'
;MNYMLPKNKAFILILFVSSLFLSGCATYYAQNEAFNQYFLNGDIVNAEKMLDQDPKNKRNKNRSLYLLNKGTLAWMQQDYQKATNYFNEADLFIEDQRKNIANEALALLTNPATKPYVPEDFENVMLNFYKALSYLELGNTESALIECRRVNEKLYALNDKYPRNYKNRYSDDAFAHILMGLIYDSSKDYNNAFIAYRNAFKIYEENYTKNFGTPAPQQLKEDMLRTASLTGLNQEYEFYKDKFGFDYMKSSKDEGDLIFIWLTGLGPVKDEWSINFSALNSRDGYLTMVNEGEDVSFPFYVGDMDSDKRSSLNDLEFVRVAFPKYRERMPIFTNASILVNDTIHYQLEKAEDINAIAFKSLRDRMLREMANSLLRLATKKALENYARSKDDTLGMFVGLLNAVTEKADTRNWQTLPHSIHYKRIKLKEGENNLNLQVSSPNGSMSNQNVQVIIKAGKTSFYTFHNMESN
;
A
#
# COMPACT_ATOMS: atom_id res chain seq x y z
N MET A 1 4.16 3.91 57.43
CA MET A 1 2.68 3.80 57.53
C MET A 1 2.20 3.18 56.21
N ASN A 2 1.99 1.86 56.20
CA ASN A 2 1.65 1.12 54.98
C ASN A 2 0.17 1.35 54.64
N TYR A 3 -0.10 2.19 53.65
CA TYR A 3 -1.43 2.30 53.06
C TYR A 3 -1.70 1.05 52.22
N MET A 4 -2.25 0.00 52.85
CA MET A 4 -2.87 -1.08 52.10
C MET A 4 -4.15 -0.56 51.45
N LEU A 5 -4.21 -0.58 50.12
CA LEU A 5 -5.44 -0.36 49.37
C LEU A 5 -6.49 -1.39 49.83
N PRO A 6 -7.72 -0.99 50.16
CA PRO A 6 -8.76 -1.92 50.58
C PRO A 6 -9.01 -2.96 49.48
N LYS A 7 -9.16 -4.24 49.84
CA LYS A 7 -9.22 -5.41 48.93
C LYS A 7 -10.12 -5.20 47.70
N ASN A 8 -11.25 -4.50 47.85
CA ASN A 8 -12.18 -4.20 46.76
C ASN A 8 -11.61 -3.21 45.72
N LYS A 9 -10.79 -2.24 46.13
CA LYS A 9 -10.11 -1.31 45.20
C LYS A 9 -8.96 -1.98 44.45
N ALA A 10 -8.23 -2.88 45.11
CA ALA A 10 -7.20 -3.70 44.47
C ALA A 10 -7.81 -4.66 43.42
N PHE A 11 -8.96 -5.27 43.73
CA PHE A 11 -9.68 -6.13 42.80
C PHE A 11 -10.23 -5.37 41.58
N ILE A 12 -10.79 -4.16 41.78
CA ILE A 12 -11.22 -3.28 40.68
C ILE A 12 -10.04 -2.81 39.84
N LEU A 13 -8.90 -2.46 40.46
CA LEU A 13 -7.68 -2.10 39.74
C LEU A 13 -7.14 -3.28 38.92
N ILE A 14 -7.15 -4.49 39.46
CA ILE A 14 -6.74 -5.72 38.75
C ILE A 14 -7.70 -6.01 37.58
N LEU A 15 -9.01 -5.86 37.75
CA LEU A 15 -9.98 -6.00 36.66
C LEU A 15 -9.81 -4.94 35.58
N PHE A 16 -9.54 -3.69 35.96
CA PHE A 16 -9.30 -2.58 35.04
C PHE A 16 -7.98 -2.75 34.27
N VAL A 17 -6.92 -3.17 34.96
CA VAL A 17 -5.62 -3.49 34.37
C VAL A 17 -5.72 -4.73 33.47
N SER A 18 -6.45 -5.76 33.88
CA SER A 18 -6.71 -6.97 33.08
C SER A 18 -7.55 -6.68 31.84
N SER A 19 -8.50 -5.75 31.88
CA SER A 19 -9.28 -5.35 30.70
C SER A 19 -8.48 -4.47 29.72
N LEU A 20 -7.54 -3.67 30.23
CA LEU A 20 -6.54 -2.96 29.43
C LEU A 20 -5.57 -3.93 28.72
N PHE A 21 -5.22 -5.05 29.34
CA PHE A 21 -4.37 -6.08 28.72
C PHE A 21 -5.07 -6.87 27.60
N LEU A 22 -6.38 -7.11 27.71
CA LEU A 22 -7.13 -7.88 26.70
C LEU A 22 -7.43 -7.09 25.41
N SER A 23 -7.49 -5.75 25.48
CA SER A 23 -7.79 -4.89 24.33
C SER A 23 -6.55 -4.37 23.60
N GLY A 24 -5.40 -4.31 24.26
CA GLY A 24 -4.16 -3.79 23.68
C GLY A 24 -3.50 -4.71 22.65
N CYS A 25 -3.91 -5.98 22.53
CA CYS A 25 -3.22 -6.98 21.72
C CYS A 25 -3.69 -7.06 20.25
N ALA A 26 -4.84 -6.49 19.90
CA ALA A 26 -5.41 -6.59 18.56
C ALA A 26 -4.67 -5.72 17.53
N THR A 27 -4.45 -6.25 16.32
CA THR A 27 -3.93 -5.48 15.17
C THR A 27 -4.96 -4.46 14.68
N TYR A 28 -4.53 -3.50 13.86
CA TYR A 28 -5.47 -2.54 13.25
C TYR A 28 -6.59 -3.25 12.47
N TYR A 29 -6.28 -4.31 11.73
CA TYR A 29 -7.29 -5.10 11.01
C TYR A 29 -8.36 -5.66 11.97
N ALA A 30 -7.94 -6.33 13.04
CA ALA A 30 -8.84 -6.92 14.03
C ALA A 30 -9.67 -5.85 14.78
N GLN A 31 -9.10 -4.66 15.02
CA GLN A 31 -9.82 -3.54 15.64
C GLN A 31 -10.92 -2.97 14.73
N ASN A 32 -10.81 -3.15 13.41
CA ASN A 32 -11.75 -2.63 12.42
C ASN A 32 -12.55 -3.75 11.72
N GLU A 33 -12.68 -4.92 12.36
CA GLU A 33 -13.31 -6.10 11.78
C GLU A 33 -14.72 -5.80 11.22
N ALA A 34 -15.55 -5.07 11.98
CA ALA A 34 -16.89 -4.71 11.53
C ALA A 34 -16.89 -3.89 10.22
N PHE A 35 -16.00 -2.89 10.12
CA PHE A 35 -15.82 -2.13 8.88
C PHE A 35 -15.37 -3.04 7.73
N ASN A 36 -14.38 -3.90 7.98
CA ASN A 36 -13.82 -4.81 6.99
C ASN A 36 -14.88 -5.79 6.44
N GLN A 37 -15.73 -6.33 7.32
CA GLN A 37 -16.81 -7.25 6.93
C GLN A 37 -17.88 -6.55 6.10
N TYR A 38 -18.32 -5.35 6.48
CA TYR A 38 -19.28 -4.60 5.66
C TYR A 38 -18.71 -4.22 4.31
N PHE A 39 -17.46 -3.76 4.27
CA PHE A 39 -16.78 -3.41 3.02
C PHE A 39 -16.67 -4.62 2.08
N LEU A 40 -16.17 -5.76 2.58
CA LEU A 40 -16.01 -6.99 1.81
C LEU A 40 -17.33 -7.47 1.20
N ASN A 41 -18.45 -7.31 1.92
CA ASN A 41 -19.78 -7.71 1.45
C ASN A 41 -20.48 -6.66 0.56
N GLY A 42 -19.82 -5.55 0.24
CA GLY A 42 -20.41 -4.47 -0.55
C GLY A 42 -21.45 -3.62 0.18
N ASP A 43 -21.57 -3.76 1.50
CA ASP A 43 -22.44 -2.93 2.34
C ASP A 43 -21.74 -1.60 2.67
N ILE A 44 -21.62 -0.76 1.64
CA ILE A 44 -20.89 0.51 1.72
C ILE A 44 -21.51 1.46 2.74
N VAL A 45 -22.84 1.42 2.90
CA VAL A 45 -23.57 2.28 3.85
C VAL A 45 -23.21 1.95 5.29
N ASN A 46 -23.22 0.66 5.67
CA ASN A 46 -22.85 0.29 7.03
C ASN A 46 -21.34 0.35 7.25
N ALA A 47 -20.50 0.11 6.24
CA ALA A 47 -19.07 0.38 6.31
C ALA A 47 -18.79 1.86 6.62
N GLU A 48 -19.46 2.78 5.93
CA GLU A 48 -19.34 4.23 6.19
C GLU A 48 -19.75 4.57 7.63
N LYS A 49 -20.85 4.00 8.13
CA LYS A 49 -21.27 4.20 9.53
C LYS A 49 -20.22 3.72 10.53
N MET A 50 -19.65 2.53 10.34
CA MET A 50 -18.61 2.01 11.24
C MET A 50 -17.39 2.92 11.26
N LEU A 51 -16.99 3.46 10.09
CA LEU A 51 -15.86 4.38 9.98
C LEU A 51 -16.12 5.72 10.70
N ASP A 52 -17.37 6.19 10.69
CA ASP A 52 -17.81 7.44 11.33
C ASP A 52 -18.10 7.32 12.84
N GLN A 53 -18.18 6.10 13.41
CA GLN A 53 -18.51 5.85 14.82
C GLN A 53 -17.50 6.41 15.82
N ASP A 54 -16.22 6.48 15.47
CA ASP A 54 -15.21 7.14 16.30
C ASP A 54 -14.86 8.52 15.72
N PRO A 55 -15.43 9.62 16.26
CA PRO A 55 -15.15 10.97 15.79
C PRO A 55 -13.66 11.33 15.91
N LYS A 56 -12.89 10.65 16.77
CA LYS A 56 -11.46 10.90 16.93
C LYS A 56 -10.68 10.54 15.67
N ASN A 57 -11.12 9.55 14.88
CA ASN A 57 -10.50 9.21 13.60
C ASN A 57 -10.47 10.39 12.62
N LYS A 58 -11.36 11.39 12.80
CA LYS A 58 -11.39 12.62 12.00
C LYS A 58 -10.31 13.65 12.36
N ARG A 59 -9.62 13.49 13.50
CA ARG A 59 -8.69 14.51 14.02
C ARG A 59 -7.40 13.94 14.60
N ASN A 60 -7.29 12.62 14.73
CA ASN A 60 -6.18 11.96 15.41
C ASN A 60 -5.16 11.40 14.41
N LYS A 61 -4.25 10.57 14.95
CA LYS A 61 -3.21 9.84 14.23
C LYS A 61 -3.69 8.92 13.08
N ASN A 62 -4.98 8.68 12.92
CA ASN A 62 -5.54 7.84 11.84
C ASN A 62 -6.25 8.65 10.75
N ARG A 63 -6.15 10.00 10.77
CA ARG A 63 -6.89 10.89 9.86
C ARG A 63 -6.69 10.57 8.38
N SER A 64 -5.46 10.36 7.94
CA SER A 64 -5.14 9.95 6.57
C SER A 64 -5.88 8.67 6.20
N LEU A 65 -5.78 7.62 7.01
CA LEU A 65 -6.44 6.33 6.74
C LEU A 65 -7.97 6.44 6.72
N TYR A 66 -8.54 7.24 7.61
CA TYR A 66 -9.97 7.58 7.57
C TYR A 66 -10.36 8.23 6.24
N LEU A 67 -9.60 9.23 5.79
CA LEU A 67 -9.89 9.95 4.54
C LEU A 67 -9.74 9.05 3.31
N LEU A 68 -8.69 8.21 3.29
CA LEU A 68 -8.44 7.23 2.24
C LEU A 68 -9.62 6.24 2.13
N ASN A 69 -10.08 5.68 3.25
CA ASN A 69 -11.24 4.79 3.28
C ASN A 69 -12.53 5.52 2.84
N LYS A 70 -12.79 6.75 3.31
CA LYS A 70 -13.94 7.55 2.86
C LYS A 70 -13.89 7.83 1.36
N GLY A 71 -12.71 8.10 0.83
CA GLY A 71 -12.47 8.26 -0.61
C GLY A 71 -12.81 6.99 -1.38
N THR A 72 -12.34 5.81 -0.92
CA THR A 72 -12.69 4.52 -1.55
C THR A 72 -14.20 4.26 -1.51
N LEU A 73 -14.86 4.46 -0.36
CA LEU A 73 -16.31 4.24 -0.24
C LEU A 73 -17.10 5.13 -1.20
N ALA A 74 -16.74 6.43 -1.30
CA ALA A 74 -17.36 7.35 -2.24
C ALA A 74 -17.09 6.96 -3.70
N TRP A 75 -15.87 6.51 -4.01
CA TRP A 75 -15.50 6.04 -5.33
C TRP A 75 -16.31 4.81 -5.74
N MET A 76 -16.51 3.86 -4.83
CA MET A 76 -17.36 2.69 -5.05
C MET A 76 -18.85 3.03 -5.25
N GLN A 77 -19.32 4.13 -4.66
CA GLN A 77 -20.64 4.69 -4.89
C GLN A 77 -20.73 5.51 -6.19
N GLN A 78 -19.64 5.58 -6.97
CA GLN A 78 -19.50 6.39 -8.18
C GLN A 78 -19.67 7.90 -7.94
N ASP A 79 -19.53 8.35 -6.68
CA ASP A 79 -19.45 9.77 -6.33
C ASP A 79 -17.98 10.22 -6.43
N TYR A 80 -17.50 10.30 -7.67
CA TYR A 80 -16.10 10.61 -7.99
C TYR A 80 -15.68 12.01 -7.52
N GLN A 81 -16.62 12.96 -7.46
CA GLN A 81 -16.34 14.29 -6.93
C GLN A 81 -16.07 14.25 -5.42
N LYS A 82 -16.92 13.56 -4.65
CA LYS A 82 -16.73 13.40 -3.20
C LYS A 82 -15.49 12.54 -2.90
N ALA A 83 -15.25 11.49 -3.68
CA ALA A 83 -14.05 10.68 -3.57
C ALA A 83 -12.78 11.53 -3.73
N THR A 84 -12.71 12.32 -4.81
CA THR A 84 -11.59 13.23 -5.10
C THR A 84 -11.38 14.25 -3.98
N ASN A 85 -12.44 14.79 -3.39
CA ASN A 85 -12.33 15.72 -2.26
C ASN A 85 -11.67 15.05 -1.03
N TYR A 86 -12.09 13.84 -0.66
CA TYR A 86 -11.45 13.10 0.43
C TYR A 86 -9.99 12.75 0.13
N PHE A 87 -9.70 12.34 -1.11
CA PHE A 87 -8.35 12.02 -1.52
C PHE A 87 -7.42 13.25 -1.51
N ASN A 88 -7.91 14.41 -1.96
CA ASN A 88 -7.15 15.67 -1.87
C ASN A 88 -6.89 16.08 -0.43
N GLU A 89 -7.87 15.95 0.45
CA GLU A 89 -7.68 16.22 1.88
C GLU A 89 -6.66 15.25 2.50
N ALA A 90 -6.71 13.97 2.12
CA ALA A 90 -5.73 12.97 2.57
C ALA A 90 -4.32 13.34 2.11
N ASP A 91 -4.16 13.66 0.82
CA ASP A 91 -2.90 14.02 0.19
C ASP A 91 -2.23 15.21 0.90
N LEU A 92 -3.00 16.29 1.16
CA LEU A 92 -2.52 17.46 1.90
C LEU A 92 -2.06 17.09 3.32
N PHE A 93 -2.88 16.33 4.05
CA PHE A 93 -2.52 15.89 5.40
C PHE A 93 -1.25 15.03 5.40
N ILE A 94 -1.12 14.10 4.46
CA ILE A 94 0.05 13.22 4.31
C ILE A 94 1.31 14.04 4.07
N GLU A 95 1.28 15.02 3.16
CA GLU A 95 2.42 15.88 2.85
C GLU A 95 2.87 16.71 4.07
N ASP A 96 1.93 17.23 4.86
CA ASP A 96 2.23 17.94 6.10
C ASP A 96 2.90 17.01 7.14
N GLN A 97 2.39 15.79 7.29
CA GLN A 97 2.98 14.83 8.25
C GLN A 97 4.37 14.37 7.82
N ARG A 98 4.64 14.22 6.51
CA ARG A 98 5.97 13.85 5.99
C ARG A 98 7.05 14.88 6.28
N LYS A 99 6.69 16.14 6.52
CA LYS A 99 7.61 17.25 6.85
C LYS A 99 7.90 17.36 8.35
N ASN A 100 7.13 16.68 9.22
CA ASN A 100 7.21 16.86 10.66
C ASN A 100 8.27 15.96 11.32
N ILE A 101 9.48 16.49 11.50
CA ILE A 101 10.63 15.80 12.11
C ILE A 101 10.41 15.50 13.60
N ALA A 102 9.61 16.29 14.32
CA ALA A 102 9.38 16.08 15.76
C ALA A 102 8.66 14.75 16.05
N ASN A 103 7.79 14.31 15.13
CA ASN A 103 7.12 13.02 15.22
C ASN A 103 8.10 11.85 15.13
N GLU A 104 9.18 11.97 14.35
CA GLU A 104 10.23 10.95 14.21
C GLU A 104 10.96 10.72 15.55
N ALA A 105 11.40 11.80 16.18
CA ALA A 105 12.04 11.74 17.49
C ALA A 105 11.09 11.18 18.57
N LEU A 106 9.82 11.58 18.57
CA LEU A 106 8.85 11.10 19.56
C LEU A 106 8.63 9.58 19.46
N ALA A 107 8.51 9.01 18.26
CA ALA A 107 8.28 7.57 18.13
C ALA A 107 9.50 6.70 18.47
N LEU A 108 10.72 7.26 18.40
CA LEU A 108 11.91 6.59 18.93
C LEU A 108 11.87 6.48 20.47
N LEU A 109 11.06 7.30 21.14
CA LEU A 109 10.86 7.25 22.58
C LEU A 109 9.61 6.46 22.98
N THR A 110 8.57 6.47 22.13
CA THR A 110 7.26 5.86 22.44
C THR A 110 6.98 4.60 21.61
N ASN A 111 6.17 4.68 20.56
CA ASN A 111 5.81 3.55 19.70
C ASN A 111 5.50 4.10 18.28
N PRO A 112 5.85 3.38 17.20
CA PRO A 112 5.57 3.82 15.83
C PRO A 112 4.09 4.18 15.59
N ALA A 113 3.17 3.40 16.18
CA ALA A 113 1.74 3.59 16.09
C ALA A 113 1.22 4.83 16.85
N THR A 114 2.04 5.62 17.55
CA THR A 114 1.62 6.93 18.10
C THR A 114 1.70 8.05 17.08
N LYS A 115 2.52 7.89 16.03
CA LYS A 115 2.61 8.86 14.93
C LYS A 115 1.32 8.89 14.12
N PRO A 116 0.97 10.05 13.55
CA PRO A 116 0.05 10.10 12.43
C PRO A 116 0.44 9.10 11.35
N TYR A 117 -0.53 8.31 10.89
CA TYR A 117 -0.33 7.31 9.86
C TYR A 117 0.05 8.03 8.55
N VAL A 118 1.13 7.57 7.95
CA VAL A 118 1.61 8.00 6.65
C VAL A 118 1.57 6.76 5.76
N PRO A 119 0.89 6.80 4.60
CA PRO A 119 0.82 5.64 3.73
C PRO A 119 2.18 5.22 3.22
N GLU A 120 2.30 3.93 2.97
CA GLU A 120 3.43 3.30 2.31
C GLU A 120 3.60 3.83 0.89
N ASP A 121 4.78 3.61 0.31
CA ASP A 121 5.12 4.13 -1.02
C ASP A 121 4.07 3.75 -2.06
N PHE A 122 3.66 2.46 -2.11
CA PHE A 122 2.61 1.97 -3.01
C PHE A 122 1.21 2.51 -2.69
N GLU A 123 0.88 2.71 -1.41
CA GLU A 123 -0.42 3.26 -1.00
C GLU A 123 -0.54 4.73 -1.42
N ASN A 124 0.57 5.47 -1.37
CA ASN A 124 0.63 6.85 -1.82
C ASN A 124 0.52 6.97 -3.34
N VAL A 125 1.03 5.99 -4.10
CA VAL A 125 0.80 5.90 -5.55
C VAL A 125 -0.65 5.57 -5.85
N MET A 126 -1.24 4.62 -5.14
CA MET A 126 -2.65 4.26 -5.30
C MET A 126 -3.60 5.42 -5.00
N LEU A 127 -3.23 6.34 -4.11
CA LEU A 127 -3.98 7.58 -3.89
C LEU A 127 -4.10 8.40 -5.18
N ASN A 128 -2.98 8.62 -5.89
CA ASN A 128 -3.00 9.33 -7.17
C ASN A 128 -3.72 8.54 -8.27
N PHE A 129 -3.61 7.21 -8.27
CA PHE A 129 -4.35 6.35 -9.18
C PHE A 129 -5.87 6.53 -9.05
N TYR A 130 -6.42 6.45 -7.84
CA TYR A 130 -7.85 6.68 -7.61
C TYR A 130 -8.30 8.10 -8.01
N LYS A 131 -7.45 9.11 -7.78
CA LYS A 131 -7.73 10.47 -8.24
C LYS A 131 -7.73 10.57 -9.76
N ALA A 132 -6.77 9.94 -10.44
CA ALA A 132 -6.69 9.92 -11.88
C ALA A 132 -7.93 9.25 -12.50
N LEU A 133 -8.34 8.10 -11.97
CA LEU A 133 -9.58 7.44 -12.40
C LEU A 133 -10.81 8.31 -12.12
N SER A 134 -10.92 8.92 -10.94
CA SER A 134 -12.03 9.83 -10.61
C SER A 134 -12.12 11.00 -11.60
N TYR A 135 -10.99 11.60 -11.98
CA TYR A 135 -10.96 12.67 -12.96
C TYR A 135 -11.32 12.19 -14.37
N LEU A 136 -10.93 10.99 -14.76
CA LEU A 136 -11.34 10.38 -16.03
C LEU A 136 -12.86 10.20 -16.11
N GLU A 137 -13.47 9.67 -15.05
CA GLU A 137 -14.92 9.48 -14.96
C GLU A 137 -15.68 10.81 -14.94
N LEU A 138 -15.05 11.88 -14.44
CA LEU A 138 -15.57 13.26 -14.51
C LEU A 138 -15.29 13.96 -15.86
N GLY A 139 -14.67 13.27 -16.82
CA GLY A 139 -14.31 13.82 -18.14
C GLY A 139 -13.15 14.82 -18.12
N ASN A 140 -12.38 14.88 -17.03
CA ASN A 140 -11.26 15.81 -16.82
C ASN A 140 -9.91 15.11 -17.05
N THR A 141 -9.57 14.91 -18.33
CA THR A 141 -8.34 14.22 -18.73
C THR A 141 -7.07 14.97 -18.31
N GLU A 142 -7.09 16.30 -18.29
CA GLU A 142 -5.94 17.12 -17.88
C GLU A 142 -5.58 16.88 -16.40
N SER A 143 -6.58 16.89 -15.52
CA SER A 143 -6.35 16.63 -14.09
C SER A 143 -5.93 15.18 -13.84
N ALA A 144 -6.49 14.22 -14.58
CA ALA A 144 -6.05 12.83 -14.52
C ALA A 144 -4.56 12.67 -14.89
N LEU A 145 -4.12 13.39 -15.93
CA LEU A 145 -2.74 13.37 -16.38
C LEU A 145 -1.78 14.00 -15.36
N ILE A 146 -2.19 15.08 -14.69
CA ILE A 146 -1.43 15.69 -13.60
C ILE A 146 -1.19 14.65 -12.49
N GLU A 147 -2.22 13.93 -12.08
CA GLU A 147 -2.10 12.92 -11.02
C GLU A 147 -1.16 11.77 -11.42
N CYS A 148 -1.17 11.34 -12.69
CA CYS A 148 -0.19 10.36 -13.18
C CYS A 148 1.25 10.88 -13.13
N ARG A 149 1.49 12.16 -13.47
CA ARG A 149 2.83 12.77 -13.36
C ARG A 149 3.29 12.88 -11.90
N ARG A 150 2.37 13.18 -10.98
CA ARG A 150 2.65 13.27 -9.54
C ARG A 150 3.09 11.93 -8.94
N VAL A 151 2.68 10.79 -9.51
CA VAL A 151 3.20 9.47 -9.10
C VAL A 151 4.72 9.41 -9.24
N ASN A 152 5.24 9.81 -10.40
CA ASN A 152 6.69 9.80 -10.66
C ASN A 152 7.42 10.72 -9.68
N GLU A 153 6.93 11.95 -9.49
CA GLU A 153 7.52 12.91 -8.54
C GLU A 153 7.56 12.36 -7.11
N LYS A 154 6.48 11.73 -6.66
CA LYS A 154 6.40 11.09 -5.34
C LYS A 154 7.38 9.93 -5.22
N LEU A 155 7.44 9.03 -6.20
CA LEU A 155 8.36 7.90 -6.16
C LEU A 155 9.82 8.35 -6.16
N TYR A 156 10.19 9.36 -6.94
CA TYR A 156 11.52 9.96 -6.88
C TYR A 156 11.82 10.53 -5.49
N ALA A 157 10.92 11.32 -4.92
CA ALA A 157 11.11 11.93 -3.60
C ALA A 157 11.16 10.91 -2.44
N LEU A 158 10.41 9.80 -2.56
CA LEU A 158 10.43 8.71 -1.58
C LEU A 158 11.73 7.91 -1.68
N ASN A 159 12.18 7.62 -2.91
CA ASN A 159 13.36 6.79 -3.14
C ASN A 159 14.69 7.51 -2.88
N ASP A 160 14.74 8.84 -3.00
CA ASP A 160 15.93 9.65 -2.65
C ASP A 160 16.31 9.53 -1.16
N LYS A 161 15.34 9.21 -0.30
CA LYS A 161 15.56 9.01 1.15
C LYS A 161 16.24 7.68 1.49
N TYR A 162 16.29 6.72 0.57
CA TYR A 162 16.91 5.42 0.84
C TYR A 162 18.44 5.50 0.66
N PRO A 163 19.23 4.95 1.60
CA PRO A 163 20.68 4.88 1.46
C PRO A 163 21.08 4.16 0.17
N ARG A 164 22.20 4.57 -0.43
CA ARG A 164 22.68 4.06 -1.73
C ARG A 164 22.74 2.53 -1.82
N ASN A 165 23.02 1.85 -0.70
CA ASN A 165 23.21 0.40 -0.63
C ASN A 165 21.94 -0.39 -0.22
N TYR A 166 20.85 0.30 0.15
CA TYR A 166 19.61 -0.31 0.63
C TYR A 166 18.40 0.39 0.01
N LYS A 167 18.29 0.29 -1.32
CA LYS A 167 17.23 0.94 -2.11
C LYS A 167 15.94 0.14 -2.06
N ASN A 168 14.81 0.84 -1.96
CA ASN A 168 13.51 0.27 -2.27
C ASN A 168 13.46 -0.10 -3.76
N ARG A 169 13.03 -1.32 -4.08
CA ARG A 169 12.88 -1.76 -5.48
C ARG A 169 11.65 -1.19 -6.16
N TYR A 170 10.66 -0.74 -5.39
CA TYR A 170 9.52 0.01 -5.92
C TYR A 170 9.89 1.49 -6.04
N SER A 171 10.58 1.82 -7.14
CA SER A 171 11.12 3.15 -7.42
C SER A 171 10.49 3.88 -8.60
N ASP A 172 9.71 3.16 -9.40
CA ASP A 172 8.95 3.67 -10.54
C ASP A 172 7.71 2.77 -10.71
N ASP A 173 6.65 3.31 -11.30
CA ASP A 173 5.36 2.62 -11.40
C ASP A 173 4.97 2.32 -12.86
N ALA A 174 5.08 1.06 -13.25
CA ALA A 174 4.90 0.68 -14.65
C ALA A 174 3.46 0.92 -15.12
N PHE A 175 2.47 0.62 -14.28
CA PHE A 175 1.08 0.82 -14.63
C PHE A 175 0.66 2.31 -14.62
N ALA A 176 1.27 3.15 -13.80
CA ALA A 176 1.08 4.60 -13.85
C ALA A 176 1.56 5.17 -15.20
N HIS A 177 2.66 4.66 -15.75
CA HIS A 177 3.09 5.00 -17.12
C HIS A 177 2.13 4.46 -18.19
N ILE A 178 1.56 3.26 -18.00
CA ILE A 178 0.48 2.75 -18.88
C ILE A 178 -0.70 3.73 -18.84
N LEU A 179 -1.21 4.07 -17.66
CA LEU A 179 -2.36 4.96 -17.49
C LEU A 179 -2.09 6.34 -18.09
N MET A 180 -0.91 6.89 -17.85
CA MET A 180 -0.46 8.14 -18.48
C MET A 180 -0.48 8.04 -20.01
N GLY A 181 0.02 6.94 -20.58
CA GLY A 181 -0.02 6.66 -22.00
C GLY A 181 -1.44 6.60 -22.54
N LEU A 182 -2.33 5.86 -21.87
CA LEU A 182 -3.75 5.73 -22.22
C LEU A 182 -4.45 7.10 -22.24
N ILE A 183 -4.12 7.99 -21.30
CA ILE A 183 -4.70 9.35 -21.23
C ILE A 183 -4.20 10.22 -22.39
N TYR A 184 -2.89 10.25 -22.67
CA TYR A 184 -2.35 10.97 -23.84
C TYR A 184 -2.97 10.48 -25.16
N ASP A 185 -3.06 9.16 -25.30
CA ASP A 185 -3.61 8.48 -26.47
C ASP A 185 -5.10 8.81 -26.69
N SER A 186 -5.89 8.84 -25.61
CA SER A 186 -7.30 9.26 -25.66
C SER A 186 -7.47 10.71 -26.16
N SER A 187 -6.44 11.53 -25.96
CA SER A 187 -6.37 12.92 -26.41
C SER A 187 -5.66 13.06 -27.77
N LYS A 188 -5.33 11.95 -28.43
CA LYS A 188 -4.61 11.85 -29.71
C LYS A 188 -3.18 12.41 -29.69
N ASP A 189 -2.60 12.55 -28.51
CA ASP A 189 -1.19 12.88 -28.35
C ASP A 189 -0.34 11.60 -28.41
N TYR A 190 -0.31 11.01 -29.61
CA TYR A 190 0.28 9.68 -29.82
C TYR A 190 1.80 9.64 -29.55
N ASN A 191 2.50 10.76 -29.73
CA ASN A 191 3.94 10.83 -29.45
C ASN A 191 4.21 10.69 -27.94
N ASN A 192 3.50 11.47 -27.11
CA ASN A 192 3.65 11.36 -25.66
C ASN A 192 3.10 10.04 -25.13
N ALA A 193 2.03 9.51 -25.75
CA ALA A 193 1.53 8.18 -25.44
C ALA A 193 2.60 7.10 -25.69
N PHE A 194 3.25 7.11 -26.85
CA PHE A 194 4.34 6.19 -27.18
C PHE A 194 5.48 6.27 -26.17
N ILE A 195 5.91 7.48 -25.79
CA ILE A 195 6.98 7.68 -24.80
C ILE A 195 6.58 7.06 -23.45
N ALA A 196 5.35 7.30 -22.98
CA ALA A 196 4.85 6.74 -21.73
C ALA A 196 4.78 5.21 -21.78
N TYR A 197 4.22 4.63 -22.85
CA TYR A 197 4.16 3.18 -23.03
C TYR A 197 5.55 2.54 -23.11
N ARG A 198 6.51 3.17 -23.79
CA ARG A 198 7.90 2.71 -23.84
C ARG A 198 8.55 2.71 -22.46
N ASN A 199 8.30 3.75 -21.66
CA ASN A 199 8.80 3.81 -20.29
C ASN A 199 8.19 2.70 -19.43
N ALA A 200 6.87 2.48 -19.52
CA ALA A 200 6.20 1.37 -18.85
C ALA A 200 6.85 0.02 -19.22
N PHE A 201 7.03 -0.24 -20.52
CA PHE A 201 7.61 -1.49 -21.01
C PHE A 201 9.04 -1.72 -20.48
N LYS A 202 9.86 -0.66 -20.47
CA LYS A 202 11.21 -0.71 -19.90
C LYS A 202 11.19 -1.05 -18.40
N ILE A 203 10.30 -0.45 -17.62
CA ILE A 203 10.16 -0.74 -16.18
C ILE A 203 9.75 -2.20 -15.97
N TYR A 204 8.87 -2.74 -16.81
CA TYR A 204 8.50 -4.16 -16.74
C TYR A 204 9.68 -5.10 -16.99
N GLU A 205 10.47 -4.83 -18.03
CA GLU A 205 11.65 -5.64 -18.39
C GLU A 205 12.76 -5.55 -17.32
N GLU A 206 13.08 -4.34 -16.86
CA GLU A 206 14.25 -4.11 -16.02
C GLU A 206 13.98 -4.35 -14.52
N ASN A 207 12.71 -4.20 -14.09
CA ASN A 207 12.35 -4.21 -12.68
C ASN A 207 11.20 -5.17 -12.34
N TYR A 208 10.00 -4.98 -12.90
CA TYR A 208 8.81 -5.64 -12.36
C TYR A 208 8.82 -7.15 -12.53
N THR A 209 9.27 -7.64 -13.69
CA THR A 209 9.34 -9.08 -13.94
C THR A 209 10.19 -9.78 -12.88
N LYS A 210 11.33 -9.17 -12.52
CA LYS A 210 12.27 -9.74 -11.55
C LYS A 210 11.82 -9.57 -10.10
N ASN A 211 11.31 -8.39 -9.74
CA ASN A 211 11.09 -8.02 -8.33
C ASN A 211 9.65 -8.25 -7.85
N PHE A 212 8.68 -8.24 -8.76
CA PHE A 212 7.26 -8.36 -8.44
C PHE A 212 6.57 -9.52 -9.19
N GLY A 213 7.25 -10.17 -10.13
CA GLY A 213 6.70 -11.29 -10.90
C GLY A 213 5.65 -10.87 -11.93
N THR A 214 5.62 -9.58 -12.30
CA THR A 214 4.63 -9.01 -13.23
C THR A 214 5.32 -8.65 -14.53
N PRO A 215 5.13 -9.43 -15.63
CA PRO A 215 5.68 -9.09 -16.93
C PRO A 215 4.86 -8.01 -17.64
N ALA A 216 5.42 -7.43 -18.71
CA ALA A 216 4.71 -6.45 -19.53
C ALA A 216 3.46 -7.08 -20.19
N PRO A 217 2.27 -6.47 -20.05
CA PRO A 217 1.05 -6.91 -20.74
C PRO A 217 1.21 -6.91 -22.26
N GLN A 218 0.58 -7.86 -22.94
CA GLN A 218 0.54 -7.91 -24.39
C GLN A 218 -0.16 -6.67 -24.96
N GLN A 219 -1.25 -6.21 -24.32
CA GLN A 219 -1.92 -4.96 -24.69
C GLN A 219 -0.97 -3.74 -24.74
N LEU A 220 -0.01 -3.65 -23.81
CA LEU A 220 0.97 -2.55 -23.80
C LEU A 220 1.82 -2.58 -25.08
N LYS A 221 2.28 -3.76 -25.49
CA LYS A 221 3.09 -3.93 -26.71
C LYS A 221 2.30 -3.55 -27.96
N GLU A 222 1.03 -3.93 -28.03
CA GLU A 222 0.11 -3.52 -29.10
C GLU A 222 -0.05 -2.00 -29.15
N ASP A 223 -0.25 -1.36 -28.00
CA ASP A 223 -0.40 0.10 -27.90
C ASP A 223 0.90 0.84 -28.27
N MET A 224 2.06 0.29 -27.92
CA MET A 224 3.37 0.82 -28.36
C MET A 224 3.52 0.79 -29.88
N LEU A 225 3.28 -0.36 -30.53
CA LEU A 225 3.37 -0.46 -31.99
C LEU A 225 2.36 0.46 -32.68
N ARG A 226 1.12 0.49 -32.18
CA ARG A 226 0.08 1.36 -32.74
C ARG A 226 0.49 2.82 -32.66
N THR A 227 0.91 3.31 -31.50
CA THR A 227 1.27 4.72 -31.33
C THR A 227 2.53 5.10 -32.10
N ALA A 228 3.54 4.22 -32.17
CA ALA A 228 4.71 4.43 -33.03
C ALA A 228 4.31 4.58 -34.50
N SER A 229 3.41 3.72 -35.00
CA SER A 229 2.87 3.80 -36.36
C SER A 229 2.10 5.10 -36.61
N LEU A 230 1.19 5.48 -35.70
CA LEU A 230 0.36 6.68 -35.82
C LEU A 230 1.19 7.99 -35.76
N THR A 231 2.30 7.99 -35.02
CA THR A 231 3.21 9.14 -34.94
C THR A 231 4.19 9.20 -36.12
N GLY A 232 4.41 8.09 -36.84
CA GLY A 232 5.41 8.00 -37.91
C GLY A 232 6.84 7.71 -37.41
N LEU A 233 6.97 7.12 -36.22
CA LEU A 233 8.25 6.69 -35.63
C LEU A 233 8.70 5.36 -36.25
N ASN A 234 9.05 5.39 -37.53
CA ASN A 234 9.30 4.16 -38.32
C ASN A 234 10.46 3.31 -37.78
N GLN A 235 11.52 3.93 -37.24
CA GLN A 235 12.67 3.19 -36.71
C GLN A 235 12.29 2.43 -35.43
N GLU A 236 11.61 3.10 -34.51
CA GLU A 236 11.10 2.51 -33.29
C GLU A 236 10.05 1.44 -33.58
N TYR A 237 9.15 1.70 -34.54
CA TYR A 237 8.16 0.74 -34.98
C TYR A 237 8.80 -0.56 -35.45
N GLU A 238 9.74 -0.50 -36.40
CA GLU A 238 10.42 -1.68 -36.92
C GLU A 238 11.21 -2.41 -35.82
N PHE A 239 11.92 -1.67 -34.97
CA PHE A 239 12.64 -2.25 -33.83
C PHE A 239 11.73 -3.03 -32.88
N TYR A 240 10.61 -2.44 -32.46
CA TYR A 240 9.69 -3.10 -31.54
C TYR A 240 8.85 -4.19 -32.21
N LYS A 241 8.51 -4.05 -33.50
CA LYS A 241 7.82 -5.09 -34.27
C LYS A 241 8.66 -6.36 -34.30
N ASP A 242 9.95 -6.23 -34.61
CA ASP A 242 10.90 -7.34 -34.60
C ASP A 242 11.09 -7.90 -33.19
N LYS A 243 11.24 -7.03 -32.18
CA LYS A 243 11.40 -7.45 -30.77
C LYS A 243 10.18 -8.22 -30.26
N PHE A 244 8.97 -7.82 -30.65
CA PHE A 244 7.74 -8.43 -30.18
C PHE A 244 7.28 -9.62 -31.03
N GLY A 245 7.75 -9.73 -32.26
CA GLY A 245 7.43 -10.84 -33.16
C GLY A 245 6.01 -10.79 -33.73
N PHE A 246 5.36 -9.62 -33.73
CA PHE A 246 4.04 -9.43 -34.32
C PHE A 246 3.87 -8.01 -34.86
N ASP A 247 2.90 -7.83 -35.76
CA ASP A 247 2.58 -6.56 -36.38
C ASP A 247 1.28 -5.96 -35.82
N TYR A 248 1.16 -4.63 -35.86
CA TYR A 248 -0.04 -3.93 -35.41
C TYR A 248 -1.18 -4.07 -36.44
N MET A 249 -2.35 -4.50 -35.98
CA MET A 249 -3.57 -4.58 -36.80
C MET A 249 -4.30 -3.25 -36.83
N LYS A 250 -4.40 -2.64 -38.03
CA LYS A 250 -5.13 -1.38 -38.23
C LYS A 250 -6.60 -1.49 -37.84
N SER A 251 -7.08 -0.47 -37.14
CA SER A 251 -8.48 -0.38 -36.68
C SER A 251 -9.43 0.07 -37.78
N SER A 252 -10.70 -0.31 -37.68
CA SER A 252 -11.76 0.27 -38.51
C SER A 252 -12.02 1.74 -38.14
N LYS A 253 -12.53 2.54 -39.09
CA LYS A 253 -12.88 3.94 -38.84
C LYS A 253 -14.17 4.11 -38.02
N ASP A 254 -15.00 3.07 -37.96
CA ASP A 254 -16.34 3.10 -37.36
C ASP A 254 -16.35 2.57 -35.90
N GLU A 255 -15.17 2.46 -35.29
CA GLU A 255 -14.97 1.91 -33.96
C GLU A 255 -14.44 2.97 -32.98
N GLY A 256 -14.82 2.82 -31.71
CA GLY A 256 -14.19 3.49 -30.57
C GLY A 256 -13.45 2.47 -29.70
N ASP A 257 -12.58 2.98 -28.84
CA ASP A 257 -11.87 2.15 -27.86
C ASP A 257 -12.56 2.25 -26.49
N LEU A 258 -12.70 1.11 -25.81
CA LEU A 258 -12.98 1.04 -24.39
C LEU A 258 -11.74 0.52 -23.67
N ILE A 259 -11.22 1.30 -22.72
CA ILE A 259 -10.25 0.83 -21.75
C ILE A 259 -11.01 0.25 -20.58
N PHE A 260 -10.98 -1.08 -20.45
CA PHE A 260 -11.58 -1.78 -19.33
C PHE A 260 -10.50 -2.04 -18.28
N ILE A 261 -10.69 -1.54 -17.07
CA ILE A 261 -9.80 -1.74 -15.93
C ILE A 261 -10.53 -2.61 -14.91
N TRP A 262 -9.93 -3.73 -14.53
CA TRP A 262 -10.45 -4.62 -13.51
C TRP A 262 -9.53 -4.64 -12.29
N LEU A 263 -10.09 -4.21 -11.17
CA LEU A 263 -9.50 -4.30 -9.86
C LEU A 263 -10.02 -5.59 -9.22
N THR A 264 -9.13 -6.46 -8.73
CA THR A 264 -9.55 -7.71 -8.09
C THR A 264 -9.00 -7.85 -6.68
N GLY A 265 -9.81 -8.46 -5.83
CA GLY A 265 -9.59 -8.69 -4.42
C GLY A 265 -9.31 -7.42 -3.62
N LEU A 266 -8.74 -7.64 -2.44
CA LEU A 266 -8.26 -6.59 -1.56
C LEU A 266 -6.77 -6.82 -1.27
N GLY A 267 -6.00 -5.74 -1.15
CA GLY A 267 -4.55 -5.77 -0.88
C GLY A 267 -4.21 -6.46 0.44
N PRO A 268 -2.94 -6.57 0.81
CA PRO A 268 -2.60 -7.24 2.06
C PRO A 268 -3.05 -6.46 3.29
N VAL A 269 -3.14 -7.15 4.42
CA VAL A 269 -3.33 -6.52 5.73
C VAL A 269 -2.01 -6.58 6.48
N LYS A 270 -1.65 -5.50 7.18
CA LYS A 270 -0.45 -5.49 7.99
C LYS A 270 -0.76 -6.12 9.36
N ASP A 271 0.13 -7.00 9.76
CA ASP A 271 0.11 -7.76 11.01
C ASP A 271 1.49 -7.61 11.68
N GLU A 272 1.67 -8.23 12.84
CA GLU A 272 2.95 -8.27 13.55
C GLU A 272 3.46 -9.69 13.75
N TRP A 273 4.78 -9.83 13.72
CA TRP A 273 5.49 -11.02 14.17
C TRP A 273 6.54 -10.61 15.19
N SER A 274 7.09 -11.57 15.92
CA SER A 274 8.07 -11.26 16.94
C SER A 274 9.30 -12.13 16.84
N ILE A 275 10.45 -11.53 17.11
CA ILE A 275 11.75 -12.19 17.14
C ILE A 275 12.32 -12.01 18.54
N ASN A 276 12.93 -13.07 19.07
CA ASN A 276 13.69 -13.00 20.31
C ASN A 276 15.15 -12.73 19.97
N PHE A 277 15.69 -11.62 20.42
CA PHE A 277 17.12 -11.31 20.31
C PHE A 277 17.84 -11.64 21.59
N SER A 278 19.05 -12.15 21.48
CA SER A 278 19.96 -12.30 22.62
C SER A 278 20.95 -11.15 22.61
N ALA A 279 21.24 -10.58 23.78
CA ALA A 279 22.25 -9.53 23.89
C ALA A 279 23.62 -10.14 24.22
N LEU A 280 24.59 -9.95 23.32
CA LEU A 280 25.97 -10.38 23.49
C LEU A 280 26.87 -9.19 23.81
N ASN A 281 27.56 -9.25 24.94
CA ASN A 281 28.50 -8.22 25.35
C ASN A 281 29.85 -8.41 24.67
N SER A 282 30.29 -7.38 23.96
CA SER A 282 31.63 -7.35 23.36
C SER A 282 32.60 -6.53 24.23
N ARG A 283 33.88 -6.88 24.20
CA ARG A 283 34.93 -6.28 25.05
C ARG A 283 35.17 -4.78 24.79
N ASP A 284 34.68 -4.25 23.67
CA ASP A 284 35.03 -2.91 23.15
C ASP A 284 33.93 -1.84 23.25
N GLY A 285 32.96 -1.97 24.17
CA GLY A 285 31.89 -0.94 24.24
C GLY A 285 30.66 -1.22 23.42
N TYR A 286 30.57 -2.38 22.78
CA TYR A 286 29.42 -2.76 21.96
C TYR A 286 28.52 -3.79 22.65
N LEU A 287 27.23 -3.53 22.60
CA LEU A 287 26.16 -4.49 22.84
C LEU A 287 25.68 -5.00 21.48
N THR A 288 25.78 -6.31 21.23
CA THR A 288 25.34 -6.87 19.95
C THR A 288 24.06 -7.67 20.15
N MET A 289 22.99 -7.25 19.48
CA MET A 289 21.72 -7.97 19.49
C MET A 289 21.74 -8.99 18.35
N VAL A 290 21.65 -10.28 18.69
CA VAL A 290 21.73 -11.36 17.71
C VAL A 290 20.46 -12.21 17.70
N ASN A 291 20.06 -12.66 16.52
CA ASN A 291 19.14 -13.77 16.35
C ASN A 291 19.71 -14.72 15.30
N GLU A 292 20.08 -15.93 15.72
CA GLU A 292 20.69 -16.93 14.84
C GLU A 292 19.71 -17.53 13.84
N GLY A 293 18.42 -17.63 14.20
CA GLY A 293 17.40 -18.22 13.32
C GLY A 293 17.11 -17.38 12.07
N GLU A 294 17.17 -16.06 12.20
CA GLU A 294 16.96 -15.09 11.11
C GLU A 294 18.28 -14.59 10.51
N ASP A 295 19.44 -15.10 10.99
CA ASP A 295 20.79 -14.69 10.57
C ASP A 295 21.03 -13.17 10.62
N VAL A 296 20.62 -12.54 11.73
CA VAL A 296 20.76 -11.08 11.92
C VAL A 296 21.57 -10.73 13.17
N SER A 297 22.43 -9.71 13.04
CA SER A 297 23.28 -9.19 14.10
C SER A 297 23.37 -7.66 14.02
N PHE A 298 23.06 -6.99 15.14
CA PHE A 298 23.01 -5.54 15.23
C PHE A 298 23.90 -5.03 16.38
N PRO A 299 25.09 -4.46 16.09
CA PRO A 299 25.95 -3.87 17.10
C PRO A 299 25.51 -2.45 17.46
N PHE A 300 25.38 -2.17 18.76
CA PHE A 300 25.10 -0.85 19.32
C PHE A 300 26.25 -0.41 20.21
N TYR A 301 26.82 0.76 19.96
CA TYR A 301 27.84 1.32 20.84
C TYR A 301 27.19 1.87 22.11
N VAL A 302 27.55 1.30 23.24
CA VAL A 302 27.10 1.68 24.60
C VAL A 302 28.26 2.17 25.45
N GLY A 303 29.43 2.42 24.83
CA GLY A 303 30.67 2.79 25.50
C GLY A 303 30.59 4.08 26.31
N ASP A 304 29.83 5.06 25.82
CA ASP A 304 29.65 6.37 26.43
C ASP A 304 28.58 6.38 27.55
N MET A 305 27.93 5.24 27.80
CA MET A 305 26.95 5.11 28.88
C MET A 305 27.66 4.86 30.21
N ASP A 306 27.09 5.43 31.28
CA ASP A 306 27.58 5.21 32.64
C ASP A 306 27.56 3.72 33.04
N SER A 307 28.45 3.33 33.95
CA SER A 307 28.70 1.93 34.31
C SER A 307 27.45 1.16 34.76
N ASP A 308 26.53 1.81 35.48
CA ASP A 308 25.26 1.22 35.94
C ASP A 308 24.25 1.02 34.80
N LYS A 309 24.26 1.91 33.79
CA LYS A 309 23.42 1.76 32.59
C LYS A 309 23.93 0.65 31.70
N ARG A 310 25.24 0.44 31.67
CA ARG A 310 25.88 -0.59 30.85
C ARG A 310 25.74 -1.99 31.44
N SER A 311 25.91 -2.14 32.76
CA SER A 311 25.71 -3.44 33.45
C SER A 311 24.28 -3.96 33.32
N SER A 312 23.29 -3.09 33.40
CA SER A 312 21.87 -3.46 33.27
C SER A 312 21.40 -3.77 31.85
N LEU A 313 22.15 -3.35 30.81
CA LEU A 313 21.96 -3.81 29.44
C LEU A 313 22.55 -5.22 29.23
N ASN A 314 23.54 -5.60 30.04
CA ASN A 314 24.12 -6.95 30.03
C ASN A 314 23.13 -8.00 30.57
N ASP A 315 22.13 -7.58 31.36
CA ASP A 315 21.06 -8.44 31.90
C ASP A 315 19.94 -8.74 30.88
N LEU A 316 20.01 -8.17 29.67
CA LEU A 316 19.09 -8.46 28.56
C LEU A 316 19.44 -9.81 27.92
N GLU A 317 19.32 -10.92 28.64
CA GLU A 317 19.64 -12.25 28.09
C GLU A 317 18.80 -12.53 26.83
N PHE A 318 17.50 -12.22 26.86
CA PHE A 318 16.59 -12.34 25.73
C PHE A 318 15.55 -11.22 25.71
N VAL A 319 15.36 -10.59 24.55
CA VAL A 319 14.30 -9.60 24.34
C VAL A 319 13.46 -9.94 23.13
N ARG A 320 12.14 -10.01 23.34
CA ARG A 320 11.15 -10.15 22.27
C ARG A 320 10.84 -8.78 21.67
N VAL A 321 11.01 -8.63 20.36
CA VAL A 321 10.68 -7.40 19.62
C VAL A 321 9.68 -7.71 18.52
N ALA A 322 8.66 -6.87 18.38
CA ALA A 322 7.62 -7.01 17.37
C ALA A 322 7.96 -6.20 16.09
N PHE A 323 7.77 -6.83 14.93
CA PHE A 323 8.01 -6.24 13.62
C PHE A 323 6.76 -6.36 12.74
N PRO A 324 6.55 -5.40 11.81
CA PRO A 324 5.45 -5.51 10.86
C PRO A 324 5.70 -6.67 9.89
N LYS A 325 4.62 -7.33 9.48
CA LYS A 325 4.57 -8.24 8.34
C LYS A 325 3.29 -7.97 7.54
N TYR A 326 3.27 -8.35 6.28
CA TYR A 326 2.02 -8.43 5.54
C TYR A 326 1.45 -9.83 5.62
N ARG A 327 0.13 -9.91 5.73
CA ARG A 327 -0.66 -11.10 5.49
C ARG A 327 -1.48 -10.86 4.23
N GLU A 328 -1.29 -11.73 3.26
CA GLU A 328 -2.03 -11.66 2.00
C GLU A 328 -3.50 -11.97 2.23
N ARG A 329 -4.37 -11.30 1.46
CA ARG A 329 -5.77 -11.67 1.29
C ARG A 329 -5.91 -12.21 -0.13
N MET A 330 -6.17 -13.50 -0.26
CA MET A 330 -6.12 -14.16 -1.56
C MET A 330 -7.39 -13.79 -2.35
N PRO A 331 -7.30 -13.16 -3.53
CA PRO A 331 -8.49 -12.86 -4.32
C PRO A 331 -9.22 -14.14 -4.71
N ILE A 332 -10.55 -14.14 -4.63
CA ILE A 332 -11.37 -15.26 -5.09
C ILE A 332 -11.27 -15.40 -6.62
N PHE A 333 -11.38 -14.28 -7.33
CA PHE A 333 -11.31 -14.24 -8.79
C PHE A 333 -9.93 -13.77 -9.25
N THR A 334 -9.24 -14.60 -10.04
CA THR A 334 -7.87 -14.31 -10.50
C THR A 334 -7.76 -14.13 -12.00
N ASN A 335 -8.80 -14.50 -12.75
CA ASN A 335 -8.86 -14.35 -14.20
C ASN A 335 -10.15 -13.65 -14.60
N ALA A 336 -10.09 -12.80 -15.62
CA ALA A 336 -11.25 -12.14 -16.18
C ALA A 336 -11.18 -12.06 -17.71
N SER A 337 -12.33 -12.18 -18.37
CA SER A 337 -12.48 -11.90 -19.79
C SER A 337 -13.75 -11.09 -20.06
N ILE A 338 -13.73 -10.27 -21.11
CA ILE A 338 -14.92 -9.59 -21.62
C ILE A 338 -15.41 -10.31 -22.86
N LEU A 339 -16.68 -10.70 -22.84
CA LEU A 339 -17.39 -11.20 -24.00
C LEU A 339 -18.21 -10.06 -24.64
N VAL A 340 -18.00 -9.85 -25.94
CA VAL A 340 -18.73 -8.87 -26.76
C VAL A 340 -19.58 -9.60 -27.79
N ASN A 341 -20.88 -9.29 -27.85
CA ASN A 341 -21.84 -9.89 -28.78
C ASN A 341 -21.80 -11.43 -28.78
N ASP A 342 -21.61 -12.03 -27.60
CA ASP A 342 -21.55 -13.48 -27.37
C ASP A 342 -20.50 -14.26 -28.18
N THR A 343 -19.55 -13.57 -28.83
CA THR A 343 -18.65 -14.19 -29.80
C THR A 343 -17.19 -13.76 -29.66
N ILE A 344 -16.92 -12.51 -29.27
CA ILE A 344 -15.55 -11.99 -29.20
C ILE A 344 -15.10 -11.96 -27.74
N HIS A 345 -14.02 -12.70 -27.44
CA HIS A 345 -13.43 -12.78 -26.11
C HIS A 345 -12.18 -11.92 -26.00
N TYR A 346 -12.14 -11.04 -25.01
CA TYR A 346 -10.99 -10.22 -24.64
C TYR A 346 -10.50 -10.63 -23.25
N GLN A 347 -9.32 -11.25 -23.17
CA GLN A 347 -8.71 -11.59 -21.89
C GLN A 347 -8.16 -10.31 -21.23
N LEU A 348 -8.47 -10.08 -19.96
CA LEU A 348 -7.84 -9.02 -19.18
C LEU A 348 -6.48 -9.49 -18.66
N GLU A 349 -5.49 -8.61 -18.75
CA GLU A 349 -4.10 -8.93 -18.47
C GLU A 349 -3.63 -8.19 -17.22
N LYS A 350 -2.94 -8.88 -16.31
CA LYS A 350 -2.44 -8.28 -15.07
C LYS A 350 -1.38 -7.25 -15.42
N ALA A 351 -1.59 -6.01 -14.98
CA ALA A 351 -0.64 -4.92 -15.13
C ALA A 351 0.04 -4.54 -13.81
N GLU A 352 -0.65 -4.68 -12.68
CA GLU A 352 -0.11 -4.30 -11.37
C GLU A 352 -0.39 -5.40 -10.35
N ASP A 353 0.60 -5.76 -9.54
CA ASP A 353 0.43 -6.66 -8.39
C ASP A 353 0.79 -5.89 -7.11
N ILE A 354 -0.21 -5.18 -6.56
CA ILE A 354 -0.04 -4.34 -5.37
C ILE A 354 0.44 -5.18 -4.19
N ASN A 355 -0.05 -6.41 -4.08
CA ASN A 355 0.35 -7.33 -3.02
C ASN A 355 1.86 -7.65 -3.12
N ALA A 356 2.35 -8.07 -4.29
CA ALA A 356 3.78 -8.35 -4.48
C ALA A 356 4.65 -7.12 -4.15
N ILE A 357 4.21 -5.92 -4.57
CA ILE A 357 4.90 -4.66 -4.29
C ILE A 357 4.95 -4.35 -2.80
N ALA A 358 3.83 -4.51 -2.08
CA ALA A 358 3.75 -4.28 -0.64
C ALA A 358 4.70 -5.20 0.14
N PHE A 359 4.68 -6.51 -0.16
CA PHE A 359 5.57 -7.49 0.47
C PHE A 359 7.04 -7.22 0.17
N LYS A 360 7.36 -6.89 -1.09
CA LYS A 360 8.73 -6.60 -1.51
C LYS A 360 9.26 -5.31 -0.87
N SER A 361 8.45 -4.25 -0.85
CA SER A 361 8.81 -2.96 -0.24
C SER A 361 9.10 -3.11 1.26
N LEU A 362 8.27 -3.87 1.99
CA LEU A 362 8.52 -4.15 3.40
C LEU A 362 9.79 -4.98 3.62
N ARG A 363 10.01 -6.01 2.80
CA ARG A 363 11.21 -6.85 2.86
C ARG A 363 12.49 -6.03 2.65
N ASP A 364 12.50 -5.14 1.66
CA ASP A 364 13.67 -4.35 1.30
C ASP A 364 14.11 -3.39 2.41
N ARG A 365 13.20 -2.94 3.28
CA ARG A 365 13.53 -2.07 4.43
C ARG A 365 13.54 -2.79 5.78
N MET A 366 13.27 -4.09 5.84
CA MET A 366 13.09 -4.83 7.10
C MET A 366 14.28 -4.68 8.05
N LEU A 367 15.52 -4.75 7.54
CA LEU A 367 16.73 -4.58 8.36
C LEU A 367 16.78 -3.20 9.04
N ARG A 368 16.28 -2.15 8.38
CA ARG A 368 16.18 -0.81 8.99
C ARG A 368 15.10 -0.77 10.07
N GLU A 369 13.95 -1.39 9.82
CA GLU A 369 12.87 -1.52 10.81
C GLU A 369 13.35 -2.26 12.07
N MET A 370 14.15 -3.31 11.87
CA MET A 370 14.80 -4.07 12.93
C MET A 370 15.77 -3.19 13.75
N ALA A 371 16.71 -2.53 13.08
CA ALA A 371 17.68 -1.66 13.72
C ALA A 371 17.00 -0.52 14.52
N ASN A 372 15.99 0.14 13.95
CA ASN A 372 15.26 1.23 14.60
C ASN A 372 14.48 0.76 15.84
N SER A 373 13.86 -0.41 15.77
CA SER A 373 13.09 -0.95 16.91
C SER A 373 14.01 -1.39 18.05
N LEU A 374 15.15 -2.02 17.73
CA LEU A 374 16.17 -2.37 18.71
C LEU A 374 16.80 -1.13 19.35
N LEU A 375 17.06 -0.07 18.58
CA LEU A 375 17.55 1.21 19.11
C LEU A 375 16.54 1.87 20.07
N ARG A 376 15.24 1.86 19.70
CA ARG A 376 14.17 2.35 20.58
C ARG A 376 14.12 1.56 21.88
N LEU A 377 14.17 0.23 21.79
CA LEU A 377 14.18 -0.65 22.95
C LEU A 377 15.35 -0.33 23.89
N ALA A 378 16.58 -0.22 23.35
CA ALA A 378 17.76 0.14 24.12
C ALA A 378 17.61 1.52 24.80
N THR A 379 17.06 2.51 24.08
CA THR A 379 16.80 3.86 24.60
C THR A 379 15.79 3.83 25.75
N LYS A 380 14.67 3.12 25.58
CA LYS A 380 13.65 2.94 26.62
C LYS A 380 14.22 2.27 27.86
N LYS A 381 15.09 1.28 27.68
CA LYS A 381 15.74 0.59 28.79
C LYS A 381 16.69 1.50 29.56
N ALA A 382 17.48 2.29 28.85
CA ALA A 382 18.36 3.29 29.46
C ALA A 382 17.56 4.35 30.27
N LEU A 383 16.38 4.77 29.78
CA LEU A 383 15.48 5.68 30.50
C LEU A 383 14.84 5.04 31.73
N GLU A 384 14.36 3.79 31.62
CA GLU A 384 13.84 3.03 32.77
C GLU A 384 14.87 2.94 33.89
N ASN A 385 16.12 2.64 33.53
CA ASN A 385 17.20 2.49 34.50
C ASN A 385 17.58 3.83 35.15
N TYR A 386 17.63 4.92 34.36
CA TYR A 386 17.82 6.26 34.92
C TYR A 386 16.69 6.67 35.89
N ALA A 387 15.44 6.28 35.59
CA ALA A 387 14.33 6.52 36.49
C ALA A 387 14.47 5.71 37.79
N ARG A 388 14.81 4.41 37.71
CA ARG A 388 15.08 3.54 38.87
C ARG A 388 16.19 4.09 39.76
N SER A 389 17.29 4.58 39.17
CA SER A 389 18.40 5.16 39.95
C SER A 389 18.02 6.45 40.71
N LYS A 390 16.89 7.07 40.37
CA LYS A 390 16.36 8.27 41.06
C LYS A 390 15.23 7.93 42.04
N ASP A 391 14.34 7.01 41.65
CA ASP A 391 13.20 6.54 42.43
C ASP A 391 12.72 5.17 41.88
N ASP A 392 12.80 4.12 42.71
CA ASP A 392 12.38 2.76 42.36
C ASP A 392 10.91 2.70 41.94
N THR A 393 10.05 3.50 42.56
CA THR A 393 8.62 3.58 42.25
C THR A 393 8.41 4.15 40.85
N LEU A 394 9.10 5.25 40.53
CA LEU A 394 9.08 5.87 39.20
C LEU A 394 9.63 4.90 38.13
N GLY A 395 10.69 4.18 38.47
CA GLY A 395 11.27 3.15 37.61
C GLY A 395 10.33 1.98 37.32
N MET A 396 9.57 1.51 38.31
CA MET A 396 8.52 0.50 38.11
C MET A 396 7.39 1.01 37.19
N PHE A 397 6.96 2.27 37.35
CA PHE A 397 5.95 2.86 36.45
C PHE A 397 6.46 2.94 35.01
N VAL A 398 7.72 3.35 34.78
CA VAL A 398 8.31 3.38 33.44
C VAL A 398 8.45 1.97 32.85
N GLY A 399 8.85 0.97 33.65
CA GLY A 399 8.95 -0.43 33.22
C GLY A 399 7.60 -1.02 32.80
N LEU A 400 6.54 -0.77 33.58
CA LEU A 400 5.17 -1.20 33.24
C LEU A 400 4.65 -0.54 31.95
N LEU A 401 4.97 0.73 31.73
CA LEU A 401 4.64 1.43 30.47
C LEU A 401 5.43 0.86 29.28
N ASN A 402 6.70 0.50 29.47
CA ASN A 402 7.53 -0.09 28.41
C ASN A 402 7.05 -1.50 27.99
N ALA A 403 6.66 -2.35 28.94
CA ALA A 403 6.16 -3.70 28.66
C ALA A 403 4.87 -3.72 27.80
N VAL A 404 4.09 -2.64 27.83
CA VAL A 404 2.83 -2.48 27.08
C VAL A 404 3.04 -1.84 25.70
N THR A 405 4.22 -1.27 25.40
CA THR A 405 4.41 -0.34 24.27
C THR A 405 5.29 -0.85 23.12
N GLU A 406 5.81 -2.08 23.13
CA GLU A 406 6.54 -2.63 21.97
C GLU A 406 5.60 -3.43 21.04
N LYS A 407 4.93 -2.71 20.14
CA LYS A 407 4.07 -3.25 19.09
C LYS A 407 4.44 -2.64 17.76
N ALA A 408 4.33 -3.42 16.69
CA ALA A 408 4.52 -2.90 15.35
C ALA A 408 3.33 -2.01 14.96
N ASP A 409 3.57 -1.01 14.11
CA ASP A 409 2.47 -0.31 13.48
C ASP A 409 1.81 -1.24 12.44
N THR A 410 0.62 -1.73 12.75
CA THR A 410 -0.17 -2.64 11.90
C THR A 410 -1.19 -1.90 11.04
N ARG A 411 -1.13 -0.56 10.98
CA ARG A 411 -1.98 0.23 10.09
C ARG A 411 -1.50 0.12 8.65
N ASN A 412 -2.46 -0.02 7.74
CA ASN A 412 -2.31 0.08 6.30
C ASN A 412 -3.67 0.36 5.64
N TRP A 413 -3.69 0.82 4.39
CA TRP A 413 -4.88 1.07 3.59
C TRP A 413 -5.46 -0.24 3.05
N GLN A 414 -6.41 -0.79 3.80
CA GLN A 414 -6.94 -2.14 3.61
C GLN A 414 -8.09 -2.22 2.58
N THR A 415 -8.48 -1.13 1.94
CA THR A 415 -9.51 -1.15 0.88
C THR A 415 -8.93 -1.05 -0.53
N LEU A 416 -7.60 -1.01 -0.66
CA LEU A 416 -6.91 -1.13 -1.94
C LEU A 416 -7.17 -2.50 -2.59
N PRO A 417 -7.12 -2.62 -3.92
CA PRO A 417 -7.20 -3.91 -4.59
C PRO A 417 -5.93 -4.75 -4.39
N HIS A 418 -6.04 -6.05 -4.62
CA HIS A 418 -4.88 -6.95 -4.65
C HIS A 418 -4.04 -6.73 -5.91
N SER A 419 -4.71 -6.67 -7.06
CA SER A 419 -4.07 -6.49 -8.37
C SER A 419 -4.95 -5.73 -9.34
N ILE A 420 -4.32 -5.15 -10.36
CA ILE A 420 -4.98 -4.40 -11.44
C ILE A 420 -4.74 -5.12 -12.75
N HIS A 421 -5.80 -5.31 -13.51
CA HIS A 421 -5.79 -5.84 -14.85
C HIS A 421 -6.41 -4.85 -15.80
N TYR A 422 -6.03 -4.87 -17.07
CA TYR A 422 -6.70 -4.05 -18.07
C TYR A 422 -6.70 -4.69 -19.45
N LYS A 423 -7.57 -4.17 -20.32
CA LYS A 423 -7.58 -4.45 -21.76
C LYS A 423 -8.16 -3.28 -22.55
N ARG A 424 -7.64 -3.04 -23.76
CA ARG A 424 -8.29 -2.17 -24.74
C ARG A 424 -9.21 -3.01 -25.61
N ILE A 425 -10.46 -2.59 -25.70
CA ILE A 425 -11.52 -3.31 -26.42
C ILE A 425 -12.02 -2.41 -27.53
N LYS A 426 -12.10 -2.93 -28.76
CA LYS A 426 -12.65 -2.20 -29.90
C LYS A 426 -14.14 -2.49 -30.01
N LEU A 427 -14.93 -1.44 -30.02
CA LEU A 427 -16.39 -1.50 -30.01
C LEU A 427 -16.97 -0.59 -31.08
N LYS A 428 -18.10 -1.00 -31.66
CA LYS A 428 -18.82 -0.17 -32.63
C LYS A 428 -19.42 1.05 -31.94
N GLU A 429 -19.60 2.13 -32.68
CA GLU A 429 -20.35 3.29 -32.20
C GLU A 429 -21.77 2.92 -31.77
N GLY A 430 -22.22 3.50 -30.65
CA GLY A 430 -23.54 3.26 -30.05
C GLY A 430 -23.47 2.50 -28.73
N GLU A 431 -24.62 1.94 -28.34
CA GLU A 431 -24.75 1.09 -27.15
C GLU A 431 -24.13 -0.28 -27.40
N ASN A 432 -23.27 -0.71 -26.48
CA ASN A 432 -22.66 -2.04 -26.50
C ASN A 432 -22.94 -2.74 -25.17
N ASN A 433 -23.38 -4.00 -25.24
CA ASN A 433 -23.55 -4.87 -24.10
C ASN A 433 -22.34 -5.79 -24.00
N LEU A 434 -21.69 -5.76 -22.84
CA LEU A 434 -20.51 -6.53 -22.53
C LEU A 434 -20.82 -7.47 -21.38
N ASN A 435 -20.27 -8.68 -21.41
CA ASN A 435 -20.35 -9.60 -20.29
C ASN A 435 -18.95 -9.81 -19.72
N LEU A 436 -18.70 -9.25 -18.55
CA LEU A 436 -17.49 -9.51 -17.77
C LEU A 436 -17.62 -10.86 -17.08
N GLN A 437 -16.78 -11.81 -17.47
CA GLN A 437 -16.70 -13.13 -16.87
C GLN A 437 -15.45 -13.19 -15.99
N VAL A 438 -15.65 -13.27 -14.68
CA VAL A 438 -14.57 -13.47 -13.71
C VAL A 438 -14.56 -14.91 -13.23
N SER A 439 -13.38 -15.49 -13.07
CA SER A 439 -13.22 -16.90 -12.67
C SER A 439 -12.14 -17.09 -11.63
N SER A 440 -12.36 -18.07 -10.76
CA SER A 440 -11.44 -18.51 -9.72
C SER A 440 -10.62 -19.73 -10.20
N PRO A 441 -9.45 -19.99 -9.58
CA PRO A 441 -8.65 -21.18 -9.90
C PRO A 441 -9.38 -22.51 -9.66
N ASN A 442 -10.37 -22.55 -8.78
CA ASN A 442 -11.16 -23.75 -8.47
C ASN A 442 -12.45 -23.88 -9.32
N GLY A 443 -12.66 -23.03 -10.32
CA GLY A 443 -13.73 -23.15 -11.31
C GLY A 443 -15.02 -22.40 -10.99
N SER A 444 -15.10 -21.66 -9.88
CA SER A 444 -16.21 -20.72 -9.66
C SER A 444 -16.15 -19.60 -10.69
N MET A 445 -17.31 -19.25 -11.24
CA MET A 445 -17.43 -18.14 -12.20
C MET A 445 -18.53 -17.18 -11.76
N SER A 446 -18.34 -15.90 -12.07
CA SER A 446 -19.35 -14.87 -11.91
C SER A 446 -19.38 -14.01 -13.17
N ASN A 447 -20.59 -13.67 -13.61
CA ASN A 447 -20.81 -12.88 -14.80
C ASN A 447 -21.43 -11.54 -14.41
N GLN A 448 -20.96 -10.46 -15.02
CA GLN A 448 -21.45 -9.10 -14.78
C GLN A 448 -21.76 -8.45 -16.13
N ASN A 449 -23.01 -8.05 -16.31
CA ASN A 449 -23.41 -7.32 -17.51
C ASN A 449 -23.02 -5.86 -17.37
N VAL A 450 -22.31 -5.34 -18.36
CA VAL A 450 -21.83 -3.97 -18.43
C VAL A 450 -22.34 -3.35 -19.72
N GLN A 451 -23.12 -2.27 -19.58
CA GLN A 451 -23.57 -1.48 -20.73
C GLN A 451 -22.70 -0.24 -20.85
N VAL A 452 -22.18 0.02 -22.05
CA VAL A 452 -21.38 1.21 -22.35
C VAL A 452 -21.85 1.89 -23.62
N ILE A 453 -21.69 3.20 -23.69
CA ILE A 453 -21.93 3.99 -24.90
C ILE A 453 -20.59 4.38 -25.49
N ILE A 454 -20.35 3.99 -26.74
CA ILE A 454 -19.09 4.21 -27.44
C ILE A 454 -19.31 5.20 -28.58
N LYS A 455 -18.34 6.09 -28.77
CA LYS A 455 -18.29 7.03 -29.90
C LYS A 455 -17.12 6.66 -30.80
N ALA A 456 -17.32 6.64 -32.11
CA ALA A 456 -16.26 6.34 -33.07
C ALA A 456 -15.07 7.31 -32.90
N GLY A 457 -13.85 6.76 -32.96
CA GLY A 457 -12.61 7.53 -32.83
C GLY A 457 -12.39 8.21 -31.47
N LYS A 458 -13.13 7.80 -30.43
CA LYS A 458 -12.96 8.22 -29.04
C LYS A 458 -12.56 7.03 -28.16
N THR A 459 -11.92 7.33 -27.05
CA THR A 459 -11.58 6.36 -26.01
C THR A 459 -12.45 6.62 -24.79
N SER A 460 -13.15 5.59 -24.32
CA SER A 460 -13.89 5.58 -23.06
C SER A 460 -13.13 4.74 -22.02
N PHE A 461 -13.30 5.06 -20.74
CA PHE A 461 -12.74 4.28 -19.64
C PHE A 461 -13.89 3.65 -18.84
N TYR A 462 -13.68 2.44 -18.34
CA TYR A 462 -14.60 1.78 -17.43
C TYR A 462 -13.80 0.98 -16.42
N THR A 463 -14.10 1.18 -15.13
CA THR A 463 -13.43 0.46 -14.04
C THR A 463 -14.42 -0.41 -13.26
N PHE A 464 -14.05 -1.66 -13.00
CA PHE A 464 -14.81 -2.58 -12.17
C PHE A 464 -13.96 -3.13 -11.03
N HIS A 465 -14.52 -3.26 -9.83
CA HIS A 465 -13.81 -3.81 -8.66
C HIS A 465 -14.57 -4.97 -8.01
N ASN A 466 -13.97 -6.16 -8.03
CA ASN A 466 -14.35 -7.29 -7.19
C ASN A 466 -13.56 -7.27 -5.88
N MET A 467 -14.21 -7.29 -4.73
CA MET A 467 -13.55 -7.25 -3.42
C MET A 467 -13.33 -8.65 -2.81
N GLU A 468 -13.98 -9.66 -3.36
CA GLU A 468 -14.04 -11.01 -2.81
C GLU A 468 -12.62 -11.58 -2.60
N SER A 469 -12.27 -11.81 -1.33
CA SER A 469 -10.95 -12.27 -0.90
C SER A 469 -11.05 -13.20 0.33
N ASN A 470 -10.11 -14.14 0.45
CA ASN A 470 -9.95 -15.05 1.60
C ASN A 470 -8.91 -14.56 2.62
#